data_AF-J3BLM4-F1
#
_entry.id   AF-J3BLM4-F1
#
_cell.length_a   1.000
_cell.length_b   1.000
_cell.length_c   1.000
_cell.angle_alpha   90.00
_cell.angle_beta   90.00
_cell.angle_gamma   90.00
#
_symmetry.space_group_name_H-M   'P 1'
#
loop_
_entity.id
_entity.type
_entity.pdbx_description
1 polymer ?
#
loop_
_entity_poly.entity_id
_entity_poly.type
_entity_poly.pdbx_seq_one_letter_code
_entity_poly.pdbx_strand_id
1 'polypeptide(L)'
;MTECETELKFYLSGLVEGQTERARLTIEALNLGQTEDSNRGLIGARKQLVDALIFDQCMQPADLQFEDEELLVLLLDALKTPNPAQCLQPFSPVLVNVIHQLLAQP
;
A
#
# COMPACT_ATOMS: atom_id res chain seq x y z
N MET A 1 3.47 -15.28 15.09
CA MET A 1 3.41 -14.12 14.18
C MET A 1 4.00 -14.43 12.81
N THR A 2 5.02 -15.29 12.71
CA THR A 2 5.61 -15.74 11.43
C THR A 2 4.60 -16.41 10.50
N GLU A 3 3.60 -17.07 11.08
CA GLU A 3 2.55 -17.79 10.35
C GLU A 3 1.70 -16.85 9.49
N CYS A 4 1.53 -15.58 9.88
CA CYS A 4 0.81 -14.60 9.08
C CYS A 4 1.56 -14.25 7.77
N GLU A 5 2.89 -14.24 7.80
CA GLU A 5 3.73 -13.94 6.63
C GLU A 5 3.79 -15.11 5.65
N THR A 6 3.52 -16.34 6.11
CA THR A 6 3.58 -17.56 5.28
C THR A 6 2.21 -18.08 4.88
N GLU A 7 1.20 -17.92 5.75
CA GLU A 7 -0.14 -18.46 5.55
C GLU A 7 -1.12 -17.43 4.96
N LEU A 8 -0.78 -16.13 4.94
CA LEU A 8 -1.62 -15.08 4.35
C LEU A 8 -0.91 -14.43 3.15
N LYS A 9 -1.69 -14.15 2.12
CA LYS A 9 -1.26 -13.36 0.97
C LYS A 9 -2.11 -12.10 0.90
N PHE A 10 -1.44 -10.95 0.92
CA PHE A 10 -2.08 -9.65 0.85
C PHE A 10 -2.00 -9.10 -0.57
N TYR A 11 -3.09 -8.50 -1.03
CA TYR A 11 -3.18 -7.84 -2.33
C TYR A 11 -3.15 -6.32 -2.16
N LEU A 12 -2.75 -5.61 -3.23
CA LEU A 12 -2.76 -4.14 -3.26
C LEU A 12 -4.16 -3.55 -3.11
N SER A 13 -5.18 -4.29 -3.53
CA SER A 13 -6.59 -3.96 -3.28
C SER A 13 -6.97 -4.01 -1.79
N GLY A 14 -6.05 -4.46 -0.93
CA GLY A 14 -6.30 -4.70 0.48
C GLY A 14 -6.92 -6.07 0.77
N LEU A 15 -7.23 -6.88 -0.26
CA LEU A 15 -7.79 -8.22 -0.08
C LEU A 15 -6.77 -9.15 0.57
N VAL A 16 -7.28 -10.15 1.30
CA VAL A 16 -6.47 -11.18 1.97
C VAL A 16 -6.89 -12.57 1.52
N GLU A 17 -5.92 -13.38 1.14
CA GLU A 17 -6.11 -14.79 0.80
C GLU A 17 -5.33 -15.70 1.74
N GLY A 18 -6.01 -16.69 2.30
CA GLY A 18 -5.38 -17.73 3.11
C GLY A 18 -4.77 -18.82 2.21
N GLN A 19 -3.49 -19.11 2.42
CA GLN A 19 -2.73 -20.17 1.75
C GLN A 19 -2.91 -21.54 2.42
N THR A 20 -3.42 -21.56 3.65
CA THR A 20 -3.74 -22.77 4.42
C THR A 20 -5.23 -22.82 4.74
N GLU A 21 -5.74 -24.01 5.04
CA GLU A 21 -7.15 -24.19 5.41
C GLU A 21 -7.52 -23.42 6.67
N ARG A 22 -6.67 -23.48 7.70
CA ARG A 22 -6.87 -22.71 8.94
C ARG A 22 -6.89 -21.21 8.67
N ALA A 23 -6.05 -20.70 7.76
CA ALA A 23 -6.01 -19.29 7.42
C ALA A 23 -7.28 -18.87 6.68
N ARG A 24 -7.76 -19.68 5.73
CA ARG A 24 -9.04 -19.45 5.05
C ARG A 24 -10.21 -19.38 6.04
N LEU A 25 -10.33 -20.37 6.92
CA LEU A 25 -11.36 -20.39 7.95
C LEU A 25 -11.27 -19.20 8.90
N THR A 26 -10.06 -18.78 9.26
CA THR A 26 -9.84 -17.61 10.13
C THR A 26 -10.25 -16.32 9.43
N ILE A 27 -9.86 -16.13 8.17
CA ILE A 27 -10.24 -14.96 7.38
C ILE A 27 -11.76 -14.87 7.24
N GLU A 28 -12.44 -16.00 6.97
CA GLU A 28 -13.89 -16.03 6.85
C GLU A 28 -14.58 -15.74 8.19
N ALA A 29 -14.19 -16.44 9.25
CA ALA A 29 -14.79 -16.30 10.58
C ALA A 29 -14.61 -14.90 11.17
N LEU A 30 -13.48 -14.25 10.90
CA LEU A 30 -13.16 -12.90 11.38
C LEU A 30 -13.46 -11.80 10.33
N ASN A 31 -13.94 -12.18 9.15
CA ASN A 31 -14.27 -11.29 8.04
C ASN A 31 -13.12 -10.33 7.65
N LEU A 32 -11.92 -10.88 7.42
CA LEU A 32 -10.68 -10.10 7.21
C LEU A 32 -10.47 -9.58 5.78
N GLY A 33 -11.53 -9.45 4.98
CA GLY A 33 -11.43 -8.87 3.64
C GLY A 33 -11.10 -9.88 2.52
N GLN A 34 -11.66 -11.08 2.60
CA GLN A 34 -11.65 -12.11 1.55
C GLN A 34 -12.40 -11.72 0.27
N THR A 35 -13.39 -10.84 0.36
CA THR A 35 -14.10 -10.30 -0.81
C THR A 35 -14.04 -8.77 -0.82
N GLU A 36 -14.26 -8.17 -1.99
CA GLU A 36 -14.32 -6.72 -2.11
C GLU A 36 -15.42 -6.11 -1.24
N ASP A 37 -16.57 -6.81 -1.14
CA ASP A 37 -17.68 -6.38 -0.30
C ASP A 37 -17.33 -6.41 1.19
N SER A 38 -16.71 -7.49 1.67
CA SER A 38 -16.31 -7.57 3.09
C SER A 38 -15.21 -6.56 3.42
N ASN A 39 -14.35 -6.23 2.46
CA ASN A 39 -13.25 -5.30 2.66
C ASN A 39 -13.61 -3.83 2.41
N ARG A 40 -14.80 -3.56 1.86
CA ARG A 40 -15.24 -2.21 1.47
C ARG A 40 -15.14 -1.20 2.62
N GLY A 41 -15.51 -1.61 3.84
CA GLY A 41 -15.44 -0.76 5.02
C GLY A 41 -13.99 -0.37 5.37
N LEU A 42 -13.06 -1.31 5.34
CA LEU A 42 -11.65 -1.07 5.63
C LEU A 42 -10.99 -0.21 4.54
N ILE A 43 -11.31 -0.48 3.27
CA ILE A 43 -10.85 0.35 2.14
C ILE A 43 -11.35 1.79 2.32
N GLY A 44 -12.64 1.96 2.66
CA GLY A 44 -13.22 3.28 2.93
C GLY A 44 -12.53 4.01 4.08
N ALA A 45 -12.30 3.32 5.21
CA ALA A 45 -11.63 3.89 6.37
C ALA A 45 -10.17 4.27 6.08
N ARG A 46 -9.42 3.43 5.35
CA ARG A 46 -8.05 3.73 4.92
C ARG A 46 -8.01 4.93 3.97
N LYS A 47 -8.94 5.00 3.03
CA LYS A 47 -9.05 6.15 2.13
C LYS A 47 -9.34 7.42 2.91
N GLN A 48 -10.33 7.40 3.81
CA GLN A 48 -10.65 8.56 4.65
C GLN A 48 -9.46 9.00 5.52
N LEU A 49 -8.70 8.05 6.08
CA LEU A 49 -7.49 8.37 6.84
C LEU A 49 -6.44 9.05 5.96
N VAL A 50 -6.18 8.52 4.77
CA VAL A 50 -5.22 9.12 3.82
C VAL A 50 -5.69 10.51 3.39
N ASP A 51 -6.97 10.67 3.04
CA ASP A 51 -7.57 11.95 2.69
C ASP A 51 -7.41 12.95 3.85
N ALA A 52 -7.67 12.54 5.10
CA ALA A 52 -7.44 13.38 6.27
C ALA A 52 -5.96 13.75 6.44
N LEU A 53 -5.04 12.79 6.32
CA LEU A 53 -3.60 13.08 6.48
C LEU A 53 -3.07 14.06 5.42
N ILE A 54 -3.57 13.98 4.19
CA ILE A 54 -3.17 14.86 3.09
C ILE A 54 -3.87 16.23 3.20
N PHE A 55 -5.20 16.25 3.39
CA PHE A 55 -6.00 17.46 3.22
C PHE A 55 -6.35 18.18 4.53
N ASP A 56 -6.33 17.51 5.67
CA ASP A 56 -6.57 18.14 6.98
C ASP A 56 -5.36 18.97 7.45
N GLN A 57 -4.18 18.77 6.82
CA GLN A 57 -2.96 19.58 7.04
C GLN A 57 -2.84 20.80 6.10
N CYS A 58 -3.95 21.50 5.85
CA CYS A 58 -4.03 22.74 5.05
C CYS A 58 -3.72 22.64 3.55
N MET A 59 -3.56 21.44 2.99
CA MET A 59 -3.38 21.26 1.54
C MET A 59 -4.77 21.08 0.90
N GLN A 60 -5.17 21.90 -0.08
CA GLN A 60 -6.38 21.60 -0.85
C GLN A 60 -6.05 20.63 -1.99
N PRO A 61 -7.02 19.84 -2.48
CA PRO A 61 -6.80 19.00 -3.66
C PRO A 61 -6.28 19.75 -4.89
N ALA A 62 -6.66 21.03 -5.03
CA ALA A 62 -6.18 21.90 -6.10
C ALA A 62 -4.72 22.35 -5.93
N ASP A 63 -4.17 22.24 -4.72
CA ASP A 63 -2.80 22.59 -4.38
C ASP A 63 -1.85 21.40 -4.52
N LEU A 64 -2.37 20.18 -4.72
CA LEU A 64 -1.57 19.00 -5.03
C LEU A 64 -0.93 19.18 -6.41
N GLN A 65 0.37 19.40 -6.40
CA GLN A 65 1.21 19.42 -7.59
C GLN A 65 2.10 18.19 -7.58
N PHE A 66 2.42 17.68 -8.77
CA PHE A 66 3.48 16.71 -8.88
C PHE A 66 4.79 17.36 -8.45
N GLU A 67 5.55 16.65 -7.62
CA GLU A 67 6.93 17.02 -7.32
C GLU A 67 7.76 17.03 -8.60
N ASP A 68 8.84 17.81 -8.61
CA ASP A 68 9.72 17.87 -9.75
C ASP A 68 10.38 16.49 -10.05
N GLU A 69 10.75 16.29 -11.31
CA GLU A 69 11.35 15.03 -11.76
C GLU A 69 12.64 14.69 -11.00
N GLU A 70 13.45 15.69 -10.63
CA GLU A 70 14.70 15.49 -9.91
C GLU A 70 14.47 14.90 -8.51
N LEU A 71 13.47 15.41 -7.79
CA LEU A 71 13.07 14.94 -6.47
C LEU A 71 12.44 13.55 -6.55
N LEU A 72 11.61 13.30 -7.57
CA LEU A 72 11.03 11.98 -7.81
C LEU A 72 12.12 10.93 -8.10
N VAL A 73 13.15 11.28 -8.87
CA VAL A 73 14.30 10.39 -9.11
C VAL A 73 15.11 10.15 -7.83
N LEU A 74 15.35 11.18 -7.02
CA LEU A 74 16.04 11.02 -5.73
C LEU A 74 15.27 10.09 -4.78
N LEU A 75 13.95 10.24 -4.71
CA LEU A 75 13.09 9.37 -3.92
C LEU A 75 13.10 7.94 -4.46
N LEU A 76 13.05 7.77 -5.79
CA LEU A 76 13.12 6.47 -6.45
C LEU A 76 14.40 5.71 -6.09
N ASP A 77 15.54 6.39 -6.08
CA ASP A 77 16.83 5.80 -5.72
C ASP A 77 16.88 5.39 -4.25
N ALA A 78 16.35 6.24 -3.35
CA ALA A 78 16.21 5.90 -1.94
C ALA A 78 15.32 4.67 -1.72
N LEU A 79 14.16 4.60 -2.39
CA LEU A 79 13.21 3.49 -2.26
C LEU A 79 13.73 2.16 -2.81
N LYS A 80 14.65 2.20 -3.79
CA LYS A 80 15.32 1.02 -4.37
C LYS A 80 16.54 0.57 -3.58
N THR A 81 17.02 1.35 -2.62
CA THR A 81 18.20 1.03 -1.82
C THR A 81 17.84 0.06 -0.68
N PRO A 82 18.39 -1.16 -0.64
CA PRO A 82 18.14 -2.10 0.46
C PRO A 82 18.78 -1.63 1.76
N ASN A 83 18.13 -1.95 2.88
CA ASN A 83 18.67 -1.73 4.22
C ASN A 83 19.80 -2.76 4.53
N PRO A 84 20.48 -2.66 5.69
CA PRO A 84 21.54 -3.61 6.07
C PRO A 84 21.10 -5.08 6.13
N ALA A 85 19.80 -5.35 6.34
CA ALA A 85 19.22 -6.69 6.31
C ALA A 85 18.84 -7.17 4.90
N GLN A 86 19.25 -6.45 3.85
CA GLN A 86 18.95 -6.74 2.43
C GLN A 86 17.45 -6.71 2.10
N CYS A 87 16.67 -5.88 2.81
CA CYS A 87 15.26 -5.65 2.53
C CYS A 87 15.02 -4.19 2.11
N LEU A 88 14.08 -3.97 1.19
CA LEU A 88 13.57 -2.64 0.92
C LEU A 88 12.67 -2.18 2.07
N GLN A 89 12.42 -0.86 2.15
CA GLN A 89 11.42 -0.35 3.07
C GLN A 89 10.02 -0.90 2.71
N PRO A 90 9.13 -1.08 3.71
CA PRO A 90 7.75 -1.44 3.44
C PRO A 90 7.12 -0.51 2.39
N PHE A 91 6.34 -1.09 1.49
CA PHE A 91 5.68 -0.40 0.37
C PHE A 91 6.60 0.14 -0.74
N SER A 92 7.94 0.08 -0.61
CA SER A 92 8.88 0.51 -1.65
C SER A 92 8.55 -0.03 -3.05
N PRO A 93 8.28 -1.34 -3.26
CA PRO A 93 8.02 -1.85 -4.61
C PRO A 93 6.82 -1.20 -5.30
N VAL A 94 5.78 -0.86 -4.52
CA VAL A 94 4.56 -0.23 -5.04
C VAL A 94 4.84 1.23 -5.37
N LEU A 95 5.50 1.96 -4.47
CA LEU A 95 5.86 3.35 -4.66
C LEU A 95 6.81 3.54 -5.85
N VAL A 96 7.77 2.64 -6.03
CA VAL A 96 8.66 2.61 -7.21
C VAL A 96 7.85 2.54 -8.51
N ASN A 97 6.83 1.66 -8.57
CA ASN A 97 5.98 1.55 -9.76
C ASN A 97 5.14 2.80 -10.00
N VAL A 98 4.60 3.42 -8.94
CA VAL A 98 3.84 4.67 -9.03
C VAL A 98 4.74 5.79 -9.58
N ILE A 99 5.93 5.99 -9.01
CA ILE A 99 6.85 7.05 -9.45
C ILE A 99 7.27 6.84 -10.91
N HIS A 100 7.56 5.61 -11.34
CA HIS A 100 7.84 5.32 -12.76
C HIS A 100 6.68 5.70 -13.68
N GLN A 101 5.43 5.47 -13.27
CA GLN A 101 4.26 5.86 -14.05
C GLN A 101 4.06 7.38 -14.11
N LEU A 102 4.46 8.11 -13.06
CA LEU A 102 4.44 9.58 -13.07
C LEU A 102 5.50 10.14 -14.01
N LEU A 103 6.73 9.61 -13.95
CA LEU A 103 7.83 10.02 -14.82
C LEU A 103 7.65 9.63 -16.29
N ALA A 104 6.80 8.64 -16.58
CA ALA A 104 6.48 8.20 -17.94
C ALA A 104 5.32 8.99 -18.58
N GLN A 105 4.62 9.84 -17.83
CA GLN A 105 3.59 10.72 -18.38
C GLN A 105 4.24 11.90 -19.12
N PRO A 106 3.75 12.27 -20.31
CA PRO A 106 4.31 13.35 -21.13
C PRO A 106 4.05 14.76 -20.56
#